data_AF-A0A972CCQ6-F1
#
_entry.id   AF-A0A972CCQ6-F1
#
_cell.length_a   1.000
_cell.length_b   1.000
_cell.length_c   1.000
_cell.angle_alpha   90.00
_cell.angle_beta   90.00
_cell.angle_gamma   90.00
#
_symmetry.space_group_name_H-M   'P 1'
#
loop_
_entity.id
_entity.type
_entity.pdbx_description
1 polymer ?
#
loop_
_entity_poly.entity_id
_entity_poly.type
_entity_poly.pdbx_seq_one_letter_code
_entity_poly.pdbx_strand_id
1 'polypeptide(L)'
;MTGIKKKLIWAVCIVLLFIPTYIGIWAYASARKAPVREGAVTRMELTDLTGNTYIFTTESSEKEFEGSVIAYFLDLNKASKAVGSLPQQLAFADYFEAVYYSYDLATTYRYYFSADPDNSYFVDGSGKAYKIPADKASTFIQSSYGVCIFPASAPPVMNFGDGGTVILPTEMSWQCLSYGNIYKEVEVPTSSEMQRITLLGGLDLRFTIEPDYLVVSIKRYGLTVYDDLYENIASYTFEEGENLDVTVTAKWYENEARGAFGEATYEFAAYVQPAPVFYLGETSIQPGEFVVITGKNVTDISQITFTSEPEIGYTPKFYRDGDYVRALVPISVDLPDTSSYSFTINAGGVTQTISLAIEPKTFRSKDVNVSTQEMASKFTAETLEEFSRVAGPYLTADGEVRYWEGKFIEGVANRYITAGFGIYRKLTGTYGSGEPYRNPGVDYIVNAGDKALAANNGKVIYVGDLTLTGNTVIIDHGFGLKSLYAYLGEIEVKVGDMVKTGDTIGTVGTTGFTAGYGFQYRLYVNNIPVCPYSLWEQGIPMTE
;
A
#
# COMPACT_ATOMS: atom_id res chain seq x y z
N MET A 1 -61.36 38.61 -33.30
CA MET A 1 -60.07 37.91 -33.55
C MET A 1 -60.17 36.48 -33.03
N THR A 2 -60.11 35.48 -33.93
CA THR A 2 -60.16 34.04 -33.62
C THR A 2 -59.01 33.62 -32.71
N GLY A 3 -59.21 32.61 -31.83
CA GLY A 3 -58.26 32.22 -30.77
C GLY A 3 -56.83 31.91 -31.23
N ILE A 4 -56.65 31.55 -32.50
CA ILE A 4 -55.34 31.35 -33.15
C ILE A 4 -54.56 32.67 -33.24
N LYS A 5 -55.22 33.79 -33.58
CA LYS A 5 -54.57 35.11 -33.64
C LYS A 5 -54.11 35.59 -32.25
N LYS A 6 -54.87 35.29 -31.19
CA LYS A 6 -54.46 35.60 -29.81
C LYS A 6 -53.23 34.79 -29.39
N LYS A 7 -53.20 33.48 -29.67
CA LYS A 7 -52.04 32.63 -29.37
C LYS A 7 -50.79 33.06 -30.16
N LEU A 8 -50.95 33.44 -31.42
CA LEU A 8 -49.85 33.97 -32.24
C LEU A 8 -49.32 35.30 -31.71
N ILE A 9 -50.20 36.23 -31.31
CA ILE A 9 -49.80 37.50 -30.69
C ILE A 9 -49.07 37.26 -29.38
N TRP A 10 -49.55 36.36 -28.53
CA TRP A 10 -48.86 36.00 -27.28
C TRP A 10 -47.47 35.39 -27.54
N ALA A 11 -47.34 34.51 -28.52
CA ALA A 11 -46.05 33.95 -28.90
C ALA A 11 -45.08 35.04 -29.41
N VAL A 12 -45.56 35.97 -30.24
CA VAL A 12 -44.76 37.11 -30.72
C VAL A 12 -44.37 38.04 -29.56
N CYS A 13 -45.29 38.36 -28.65
CA CYS A 13 -44.98 39.18 -27.47
C CYS A 13 -43.95 38.52 -26.55
N ILE A 14 -44.03 37.19 -26.34
CA ILE A 14 -43.06 36.44 -25.55
C ILE A 14 -41.68 36.48 -26.23
N VAL A 15 -41.59 36.25 -27.54
CA VAL A 15 -40.32 36.36 -28.29
C VAL A 15 -39.75 37.78 -28.20
N LEU A 16 -40.58 38.82 -28.36
CA LEU A 16 -40.17 40.22 -28.25
C LEU A 16 -39.64 40.58 -26.85
N LEU A 17 -40.14 39.94 -25.78
CA LEU A 17 -39.62 40.14 -24.41
C LEU A 17 -38.21 39.58 -24.21
N PHE A 18 -37.81 38.54 -24.97
CA PHE A 18 -36.48 37.97 -24.89
C PHE A 18 -35.46 38.66 -25.80
N ILE A 19 -35.90 39.52 -26.75
CA ILE A 19 -34.99 40.26 -27.64
C ILE A 19 -34.02 41.16 -26.87
N PRO A 20 -34.43 41.99 -25.88
CA PRO A 20 -33.50 42.81 -25.11
C PRO A 20 -32.48 41.99 -24.32
N THR A 21 -32.89 40.84 -23.75
CA THR A 21 -31.98 39.94 -23.03
C THR A 21 -31.01 39.26 -23.99
N TYR A 22 -31.48 38.79 -25.14
CA TYR A 22 -30.63 38.22 -26.19
C TYR A 22 -29.63 39.25 -26.73
N ILE A 23 -30.08 40.48 -27.00
CA ILE A 23 -29.22 41.60 -27.40
C ILE A 23 -28.23 41.92 -26.28
N GLY A 24 -28.65 41.88 -25.00
CA GLY A 24 -27.77 42.10 -23.86
C GLY A 24 -26.68 41.04 -23.72
N ILE A 25 -27.04 39.76 -23.83
CA ILE A 25 -26.09 38.63 -23.80
C ILE A 25 -25.16 38.69 -25.01
N TRP A 26 -25.69 38.96 -26.20
CA TRP A 26 -24.90 39.07 -27.42
C TRP A 26 -23.96 40.29 -27.38
N ALA A 27 -24.44 41.45 -26.91
CA ALA A 27 -23.62 42.65 -26.74
C ALA A 27 -22.54 42.44 -25.68
N TYR A 28 -22.86 41.76 -24.57
CA TYR A 28 -21.89 41.41 -23.52
C TYR A 28 -20.84 40.42 -24.04
N ALA A 29 -21.26 39.34 -24.71
CA ALA A 29 -20.35 38.37 -25.33
C ALA A 29 -19.51 38.98 -26.45
N SER A 30 -20.07 39.91 -27.23
CA SER A 30 -19.34 40.65 -28.27
C SER A 30 -18.37 41.66 -27.67
N ALA A 31 -18.71 42.30 -26.54
CA ALA A 31 -17.81 43.23 -25.85
C ALA A 31 -16.57 42.52 -25.31
N ARG A 32 -16.71 41.29 -24.78
CA ARG A 32 -15.57 40.46 -24.33
C ARG A 32 -14.64 40.05 -25.47
N LYS A 33 -15.13 40.05 -26.71
CA LYS A 33 -14.34 39.77 -27.91
C LYS A 33 -13.77 41.03 -28.56
N ALA A 34 -14.15 42.21 -28.09
CA ALA A 34 -13.60 43.45 -28.62
C ALA A 34 -12.20 43.71 -28.03
N PRO A 35 -11.26 44.28 -28.81
CA PRO A 35 -10.00 44.75 -28.26
C PRO A 35 -10.20 45.75 -27.12
N VAL A 36 -9.29 45.72 -26.15
CA VAL A 36 -9.36 46.61 -24.98
C VAL A 36 -9.22 48.07 -25.38
N ARG A 37 -9.91 48.96 -24.66
CA ARG A 37 -9.76 50.42 -24.81
C ARG A 37 -8.67 50.89 -23.85
N GLU A 38 -7.58 51.44 -24.38
CA GLU A 38 -6.37 51.82 -23.62
C GLU A 38 -6.66 52.58 -22.31
N GLY A 39 -7.54 53.58 -22.33
CA GLY A 39 -7.87 54.39 -21.15
C GLY A 39 -8.87 53.78 -20.16
N ALA A 40 -9.33 52.54 -20.38
CA ALA A 40 -10.35 51.89 -19.55
C ALA A 40 -9.82 50.68 -18.75
N VAL A 41 -8.58 50.25 -19.01
CA VAL A 41 -7.97 49.10 -18.32
C VAL A 41 -7.51 49.52 -16.92
N THR A 42 -7.96 48.81 -15.90
CA THR A 42 -7.61 49.08 -14.49
C THR A 42 -6.73 47.99 -13.88
N ARG A 43 -6.77 46.77 -14.43
CA ARG A 43 -6.00 45.60 -13.96
C ARG A 43 -5.65 44.68 -15.12
N MET A 44 -4.50 44.02 -15.03
CA MET A 44 -4.09 42.96 -15.95
C MET A 44 -3.59 41.76 -15.14
N GLU A 45 -3.99 40.56 -15.53
CA GLU A 45 -3.39 39.31 -15.07
C GLU A 45 -2.57 38.73 -16.21
N LEU A 46 -1.34 38.30 -15.94
CA LEU A 46 -0.47 37.63 -16.91
C LEU A 46 -0.13 36.25 -16.37
N THR A 47 -0.54 35.20 -17.06
CA THR A 47 -0.14 33.83 -16.78
C THR A 47 0.97 33.42 -17.73
N ASP A 48 2.09 32.93 -17.18
CA ASP A 48 3.27 32.53 -17.95
C ASP A 48 3.20 31.09 -18.49
N LEU A 49 4.26 30.64 -19.16
CA LEU A 49 4.36 29.29 -19.75
C LEU A 49 4.47 28.16 -18.71
N THR A 50 4.72 28.50 -17.44
CA THR A 50 4.85 27.55 -16.32
C THR A 50 3.59 27.53 -15.43
N GLY A 51 2.64 28.44 -15.68
CA GLY A 51 1.39 28.56 -14.95
C GLY A 51 1.40 29.61 -13.82
N ASN A 52 2.51 30.32 -13.60
CA ASN A 52 2.55 31.40 -12.62
C ASN A 52 1.72 32.59 -13.10
N THR A 53 0.96 33.21 -12.20
CA THR A 53 0.08 34.34 -12.53
C THR A 53 0.49 35.60 -11.80
N TYR A 54 0.80 36.64 -12.57
CA TYR A 54 1.21 37.96 -12.10
C TYR A 54 0.05 38.96 -12.23
N ILE A 55 -0.19 39.75 -11.18
CA ILE A 55 -1.31 40.71 -11.14
C ILE A 55 -0.77 42.14 -11.14
N PHE A 56 -1.18 42.92 -12.14
CA PHE A 56 -0.76 44.30 -12.33
C PHE A 56 -1.94 45.26 -12.21
N THR A 57 -1.67 46.46 -11.69
CA THR A 57 -2.63 47.57 -11.64
C THR A 57 -2.06 48.81 -12.34
N THR A 58 -2.89 49.82 -12.58
CA THR A 58 -2.43 51.06 -13.25
C THR A 58 -1.45 51.87 -12.40
N GLU A 59 -1.38 51.62 -11.09
CA GLU A 59 -0.52 52.34 -10.14
C GLU A 59 0.81 51.61 -9.88
N SER A 60 0.93 50.33 -10.23
CA SER A 60 2.17 49.57 -10.08
C SER A 60 3.16 49.90 -11.20
N SER A 61 4.21 50.66 -10.89
CA SER A 61 5.36 50.85 -11.76
C SER A 61 6.41 49.77 -11.51
N GLU A 62 6.92 49.15 -12.56
CA GLU A 62 8.01 48.18 -12.47
C GLU A 62 9.31 48.79 -12.98
N LYS A 63 10.44 48.54 -12.31
CA LYS A 63 11.74 49.11 -12.73
C LYS A 63 12.20 48.60 -14.10
N GLU A 64 11.71 47.44 -14.52
CA GLU A 64 12.09 46.80 -15.79
C GLU A 64 11.33 47.35 -17.00
N PHE A 65 10.28 48.16 -16.79
CA PHE A 65 9.49 48.76 -17.86
C PHE A 65 9.38 50.29 -17.69
N GLU A 66 9.35 51.03 -18.80
CA GLU A 66 9.03 52.46 -18.76
C GLU A 66 7.53 52.65 -18.45
N GLY A 67 7.19 52.83 -17.18
CA GLY A 67 5.81 52.99 -16.70
C GLY A 67 5.25 51.74 -16.02
N SER A 68 3.94 51.53 -16.11
CA SER A 68 3.31 50.30 -15.61
C SER A 68 3.38 49.19 -16.66
N VAL A 69 3.37 47.93 -16.23
CA VAL A 69 3.34 46.76 -17.13
C VAL A 69 2.11 46.82 -18.05
N ILE A 70 0.97 47.31 -17.54
CA ILE A 70 -0.24 47.56 -18.34
C ILE A 70 0.05 48.55 -19.47
N ALA A 71 0.70 49.69 -19.17
CA ALA A 71 1.03 50.69 -20.17
C ALA A 71 1.97 50.14 -21.26
N TYR A 72 2.96 49.34 -20.86
CA TYR A 72 3.87 48.67 -21.78
C TYR A 72 3.11 47.73 -22.75
N PHE A 73 2.25 46.85 -22.25
CA PHE A 73 1.50 45.92 -23.10
C PHE A 73 0.50 46.63 -24.03
N LEU A 74 -0.13 47.72 -23.56
CA LEU A 74 -1.02 48.54 -24.40
C LEU A 74 -0.24 49.21 -25.55
N ASP A 75 0.94 49.78 -25.27
CA ASP A 75 1.82 50.36 -26.28
C ASP A 75 2.33 49.30 -27.27
N LEU A 76 2.72 48.12 -26.78
CA LEU A 76 3.08 46.96 -27.60
C LEU A 76 1.94 46.57 -28.55
N ASN A 77 0.72 46.44 -28.04
CA ASN A 77 -0.45 46.07 -28.84
C ASN A 77 -0.70 47.10 -29.95
N LYS A 78 -0.57 48.39 -29.63
CA LYS A 78 -0.76 49.50 -30.57
C LYS A 78 0.32 49.55 -31.66
N ALA A 79 1.57 49.27 -31.29
CA ALA A 79 2.70 49.28 -32.21
C ALA A 79 2.72 48.05 -33.16
N SER A 80 1.93 47.02 -32.86
CA SER A 80 1.92 45.75 -33.59
C SER A 80 1.12 45.80 -34.89
N LYS A 81 1.53 45.00 -35.88
CA LYS A 81 0.93 44.99 -37.23
C LYS A 81 0.03 43.78 -37.41
N ALA A 82 -1.21 44.00 -37.85
CA ALA A 82 -2.14 42.91 -38.16
C ALA A 82 -1.59 41.98 -39.25
N VAL A 83 -1.73 40.67 -39.05
CA VAL A 83 -1.37 39.63 -40.02
C VAL A 83 -2.60 38.81 -40.41
N GLY A 84 -2.55 38.14 -41.56
CA GLY A 84 -3.69 37.37 -42.07
C GLY A 84 -4.07 36.18 -41.20
N SER A 85 -3.07 35.51 -40.62
CA SER A 85 -3.25 34.41 -39.67
C SER A 85 -2.00 34.27 -38.80
N LEU A 86 -2.14 33.62 -37.63
CA LEU A 86 -0.99 33.20 -36.83
C LEU A 86 -0.14 32.19 -37.64
N PRO A 87 1.20 32.26 -37.62
CA PRO A 87 2.05 31.25 -38.25
C PRO A 87 1.69 29.83 -37.79
N GLN A 88 1.67 28.87 -38.72
CA GLN A 88 1.21 27.49 -38.45
C GLN A 88 1.98 26.81 -37.31
N GLN A 89 3.27 27.13 -37.16
CA GLN A 89 4.13 26.59 -36.10
C GLN A 89 3.70 27.03 -34.69
N LEU A 90 3.01 28.17 -34.56
CA LEU A 90 2.53 28.69 -33.28
C LEU A 90 1.09 28.26 -32.96
N ALA A 91 0.41 27.53 -33.85
CA ALA A 91 -0.97 27.10 -33.64
C ALA A 91 -1.14 26.14 -32.45
N PHE A 92 -0.08 25.43 -32.06
CA PHE A 92 -0.02 24.50 -30.93
C PHE A 92 1.07 24.88 -29.92
N ALA A 93 1.67 26.07 -30.05
CA ALA A 93 2.66 26.53 -29.11
C ALA A 93 1.96 27.05 -27.84
N ASP A 94 2.64 26.89 -26.71
CA ASP A 94 2.24 27.54 -25.46
C ASP A 94 2.30 29.06 -25.61
N TYR A 95 1.53 29.76 -24.80
CA TYR A 95 1.38 31.20 -24.86
C TYR A 95 1.26 31.80 -23.47
N PHE A 96 1.66 33.05 -23.35
CA PHE A 96 1.31 33.86 -22.19
C PHE A 96 -0.14 34.31 -22.33
N GLU A 97 -0.94 34.03 -21.32
CA GLU A 97 -2.32 34.49 -21.27
C GLU A 97 -2.37 35.82 -20.54
N ALA A 98 -2.86 36.88 -21.19
CA ALA A 98 -3.09 38.15 -20.53
C ALA A 98 -4.59 38.44 -20.46
N VAL A 99 -5.12 38.59 -19.26
CA VAL A 99 -6.51 38.97 -19.02
C VAL A 99 -6.55 40.43 -18.59
N TYR A 100 -7.12 41.27 -19.45
CA TYR A 100 -7.32 42.69 -19.17
C TYR A 100 -8.69 42.94 -18.60
N TYR A 101 -8.75 43.69 -17.50
CA TYR A 101 -9.98 44.07 -16.84
C TYR A 101 -10.27 45.56 -17.09
N SER A 102 -11.43 45.83 -17.67
CA SER A 102 -12.01 47.17 -17.83
C SER A 102 -13.35 47.21 -17.09
N TYR A 103 -13.34 47.67 -15.83
CA TYR A 103 -14.47 47.49 -14.91
C TYR A 103 -14.88 46.00 -14.81
N ASP A 104 -16.14 45.66 -15.10
CA ASP A 104 -16.67 44.29 -15.03
C ASP A 104 -16.38 43.43 -16.28
N LEU A 105 -15.63 43.97 -17.25
CA LEU A 105 -15.32 43.29 -18.51
C LEU A 105 -13.90 42.71 -18.48
N ALA A 106 -13.79 41.41 -18.71
CA ALA A 106 -12.53 40.71 -18.90
C ALA A 106 -12.34 40.29 -20.36
N THR A 107 -11.23 40.73 -20.96
CA THR A 107 -10.81 40.39 -22.33
C THR A 107 -9.46 39.68 -22.30
N THR A 108 -9.41 38.48 -22.87
CA THR A 108 -8.22 37.63 -22.90
C THR A 108 -7.44 37.81 -24.19
N TYR A 109 -6.13 37.97 -24.07
CA TYR A 109 -5.16 37.99 -25.16
C TYR A 109 -4.21 36.81 -24.99
N ARG A 110 -3.69 36.31 -26.11
CA ARG A 110 -2.68 35.24 -26.13
C ARG A 110 -1.42 35.76 -26.78
N TYR A 111 -0.32 35.84 -26.03
CA TYR A 111 0.97 36.31 -26.51
C TYR A 111 1.92 35.15 -26.74
N TYR A 112 2.51 35.10 -27.93
CA TYR A 112 3.46 34.10 -28.39
C TYR A 112 4.82 34.80 -28.50
N PHE A 113 5.47 35.07 -27.37
CA PHE A 113 6.83 35.59 -27.34
C PHE A 113 7.83 34.47 -27.65
N SER A 114 8.86 34.80 -28.43
CA SER A 114 9.89 33.85 -28.86
C SER A 114 11.27 34.34 -28.45
N ALA A 115 12.21 33.42 -28.20
CA ALA A 115 13.62 33.75 -27.97
C ALA A 115 14.25 34.56 -29.13
N ASP A 116 13.67 34.44 -30.33
CA ASP A 116 13.89 35.35 -31.45
C ASP A 116 12.80 36.45 -31.48
N PRO A 117 13.10 37.70 -31.10
CA PRO A 117 12.11 38.77 -31.03
C PRO A 117 11.39 39.04 -32.35
N ASP A 118 12.02 38.76 -33.50
CA ASP A 118 11.42 38.94 -34.83
C ASP A 118 10.27 37.96 -35.10
N ASN A 119 10.14 36.93 -34.28
CA ASN A 119 9.15 35.86 -34.37
C ASN A 119 8.13 35.88 -33.21
N SER A 120 7.86 37.07 -32.65
CA SER A 120 6.84 37.26 -31.61
C SER A 120 5.50 37.76 -32.16
N TYR A 121 4.40 37.20 -31.66
CA TYR A 121 3.03 37.49 -32.12
C TYR A 121 2.04 37.56 -30.95
N PHE A 122 0.86 38.12 -31.17
CA PHE A 122 -0.27 37.92 -30.27
C PHE A 122 -1.58 37.75 -31.01
N VAL A 123 -2.56 37.18 -30.33
CA VAL A 123 -3.95 37.08 -30.76
C VAL A 123 -4.82 37.86 -29.77
N ASP A 124 -5.57 38.85 -30.28
CA ASP A 124 -6.49 39.64 -29.46
C ASP A 124 -7.74 38.85 -29.05
N GLY A 125 -8.57 39.43 -28.18
CA GLY A 125 -9.82 38.81 -27.72
C GLY A 125 -10.85 38.52 -28.83
N SER A 126 -10.66 39.07 -30.04
CA SER A 126 -11.51 38.80 -31.20
C SER A 126 -11.04 37.57 -32.01
N GLY A 127 -9.82 37.08 -31.72
CA GLY A 127 -9.17 36.02 -32.47
C GLY A 127 -8.28 36.52 -33.62
N LYS A 128 -8.04 37.83 -33.74
CA LYS A 128 -7.21 38.40 -34.80
C LYS A 128 -5.73 38.39 -34.38
N ALA A 129 -4.86 38.01 -35.31
CA ALA A 129 -3.42 37.88 -35.08
C ALA A 129 -2.63 39.14 -35.47
N TYR A 130 -1.59 39.45 -34.70
CA TYR A 130 -0.70 40.59 -34.89
C TYR A 130 0.76 40.18 -34.72
N LYS A 131 1.65 40.77 -35.51
CA LYS A 131 3.10 40.66 -35.36
C LYS A 131 3.62 41.76 -34.44
N ILE A 132 4.35 41.37 -33.40
CA ILE A 132 4.94 42.25 -32.40
C ILE A 132 6.24 42.86 -32.96
N PRO A 133 6.51 44.16 -32.79
CA PRO A 133 7.79 44.76 -33.15
C PRO A 133 8.94 44.17 -32.33
N ALA A 134 10.09 43.91 -32.97
CA ALA A 134 11.23 43.24 -32.34
C ALA A 134 11.78 43.99 -31.11
N ASP A 135 11.76 45.33 -31.11
CA ASP A 135 12.17 46.18 -29.98
C ASP A 135 11.24 46.06 -28.77
N LYS A 136 9.93 45.91 -29.03
CA LYS A 136 8.96 45.66 -27.96
C LYS A 136 9.13 44.24 -27.44
N ALA A 137 9.15 43.25 -28.33
CA ALA A 137 9.35 41.85 -27.95
C ALA A 137 10.64 41.66 -27.12
N SER A 138 11.77 42.23 -27.55
CA SER A 138 13.03 42.12 -26.81
C SER A 138 12.95 42.71 -25.40
N THR A 139 12.23 43.83 -25.22
CA THR A 139 12.00 44.42 -23.88
C THR A 139 11.29 43.43 -22.95
N PHE A 140 10.24 42.74 -23.41
CA PHE A 140 9.54 41.74 -22.59
C PHE A 140 10.41 40.51 -22.34
N ILE A 141 11.08 39.99 -23.37
CA ILE A 141 11.92 38.79 -23.27
C ILE A 141 13.08 39.02 -22.26
N GLN A 142 13.59 40.26 -22.15
CA GLN A 142 14.62 40.65 -21.18
C GLN A 142 14.10 40.86 -19.74
N SER A 143 12.79 40.94 -19.54
CA SER A 143 12.19 41.10 -18.20
C SER A 143 12.18 39.79 -17.43
N SER A 144 12.01 39.84 -16.11
CA SER A 144 11.83 38.67 -15.25
C SER A 144 10.67 37.77 -15.69
N TYR A 145 9.63 38.34 -16.30
CA TYR A 145 8.48 37.61 -16.84
C TYR A 145 8.77 36.86 -18.15
N GLY A 146 9.78 37.28 -18.92
CA GLY A 146 10.17 36.69 -20.19
C GLY A 146 11.12 35.49 -20.06
N VAL A 147 11.63 35.25 -18.86
CA VAL A 147 12.69 34.27 -18.60
C VAL A 147 12.23 32.83 -18.88
N CYS A 148 10.96 32.51 -18.64
CA CYS A 148 10.38 31.18 -18.86
C CYS A 148 10.36 30.75 -20.35
N ILE A 149 10.68 31.65 -21.29
CA ILE A 149 10.83 31.35 -22.73
C ILE A 149 12.07 30.48 -22.97
N PHE A 150 13.08 30.58 -22.10
CA PHE A 150 14.36 29.89 -22.26
C PHE A 150 14.29 28.52 -21.56
N PRO A 151 14.59 27.40 -22.24
CA PRO A 151 14.54 26.07 -21.61
C PRO A 151 15.39 25.93 -20.34
N ALA A 152 16.50 26.68 -20.26
CA ALA A 152 17.39 26.71 -19.09
C ALA A 152 16.77 27.37 -17.84
N SER A 153 15.59 28.00 -17.97
CA SER A 153 14.86 28.57 -16.83
C SER A 153 14.23 27.51 -15.93
N ALA A 154 14.02 26.28 -16.41
CA ALA A 154 13.48 25.20 -15.61
C ALA A 154 14.50 24.83 -14.50
N PRO A 155 14.15 25.01 -13.21
CA PRO A 155 15.06 24.69 -12.12
C PRO A 155 15.23 23.17 -11.98
N PRO A 156 16.40 22.70 -11.51
CA PRO A 156 16.60 21.32 -11.09
C PRO A 156 15.55 20.85 -10.08
N VAL A 157 15.05 19.63 -10.26
CA VAL A 157 14.10 18.98 -9.35
C VAL A 157 14.79 17.81 -8.67
N MET A 158 14.77 17.78 -7.33
CA MET A 158 15.26 16.66 -6.54
C MET A 158 14.14 15.64 -6.33
N ASN A 159 14.47 14.37 -6.60
CA ASN A 159 13.61 13.22 -6.38
C ASN A 159 14.29 12.24 -5.43
N PHE A 160 13.49 11.52 -4.65
CA PHE A 160 13.95 10.41 -3.84
C PHE A 160 13.60 9.05 -4.48
N GLY A 161 14.57 8.14 -4.52
CA GLY A 161 14.42 6.79 -5.06
C GLY A 161 14.15 6.77 -6.57
N ASP A 162 13.29 5.85 -7.03
CA ASP A 162 12.96 5.66 -8.45
C ASP A 162 12.07 6.76 -9.07
N GLY A 163 12.10 7.98 -8.51
CA GLY A 163 11.45 9.15 -9.09
C GLY A 163 9.99 9.39 -8.66
N GLY A 164 9.53 8.71 -7.60
CA GLY A 164 8.13 8.83 -7.13
C GLY A 164 7.86 9.99 -6.17
N THR A 165 8.88 10.50 -5.48
CA THR A 165 8.72 11.54 -4.46
C THR A 165 9.58 12.76 -4.78
N VAL A 166 8.94 13.87 -5.14
CA VAL A 166 9.58 15.17 -5.33
C VAL A 166 9.76 15.85 -3.99
N ILE A 167 10.95 16.39 -3.74
CA ILE A 167 11.26 17.19 -2.55
C ILE A 167 11.54 18.62 -3.02
N LEU A 168 10.72 19.57 -2.57
CA LEU A 168 10.92 20.99 -2.89
C LEU A 168 12.07 21.57 -2.03
N PRO A 169 12.85 22.51 -2.59
CA PRO A 169 13.87 23.19 -1.80
C PRO A 169 13.24 24.09 -0.74
N THR A 170 13.93 24.24 0.40
CA THR A 170 13.61 25.26 1.40
C THR A 170 14.05 26.64 0.92
N GLU A 171 15.18 26.69 0.20
CA GLU A 171 15.66 27.89 -0.49
C GLU A 171 16.28 27.49 -1.83
N MET A 172 16.11 28.33 -2.85
CA MET A 172 16.81 28.18 -4.12
C MET A 172 17.03 29.54 -4.76
N SER A 173 18.26 29.79 -5.22
CA SER A 173 18.53 30.86 -6.18
C SER A 173 18.91 30.21 -7.50
N TRP A 174 18.14 30.53 -8.54
CA TRP A 174 18.35 30.00 -9.89
C TRP A 174 18.49 31.15 -10.87
N GLN A 175 19.66 31.26 -11.49
CA GLN A 175 19.98 32.24 -12.51
C GLN A 175 20.00 31.55 -13.86
N CYS A 176 19.32 32.10 -14.85
CA CYS A 176 19.40 31.57 -16.21
C CYS A 176 19.63 32.67 -17.24
N LEU A 177 20.27 32.28 -18.34
CA LEU A 177 20.68 33.13 -19.42
C LEU A 177 19.44 33.55 -20.22
N SER A 178 19.11 34.83 -20.13
CA SER A 178 18.06 35.47 -20.90
C SER A 178 18.63 36.14 -22.15
N TYR A 179 17.74 36.74 -22.94
CA TYR A 179 18.06 37.44 -24.18
C TYR A 179 19.13 38.52 -23.97
N GLY A 180 20.12 38.56 -24.87
CA GLY A 180 21.23 39.51 -24.79
C GLY A 180 22.40 39.07 -23.92
N ASN A 181 22.48 37.78 -23.56
CA ASN A 181 23.51 37.18 -22.70
C ASN A 181 23.52 37.77 -21.28
N ILE A 182 22.34 38.03 -20.72
CA ILE A 182 22.17 38.56 -19.37
C ILE A 182 21.52 37.48 -18.51
N TYR A 183 22.10 37.20 -17.34
CA TYR A 183 21.48 36.30 -16.38
C TYR A 183 20.37 36.99 -15.59
N LYS A 184 19.28 36.26 -15.39
CA LYS A 184 18.12 36.70 -14.59
C LYS A 184 17.74 35.62 -13.59
N GLU A 185 17.32 36.07 -12.42
CA GLU A 185 16.79 35.21 -11.38
C GLU A 185 15.41 34.69 -11.78
N VAL A 186 15.20 33.39 -11.58
CA VAL A 186 13.92 32.71 -11.78
C VAL A 186 13.30 32.48 -10.43
N GLU A 187 12.01 32.78 -10.30
CA GLU A 187 11.24 32.43 -9.12
C GLU A 187 11.02 30.91 -9.09
N VAL A 188 11.52 30.25 -8.05
CA VAL A 188 11.43 28.80 -7.89
C VAL A 188 10.46 28.47 -6.75
N PRO A 189 9.55 27.49 -6.94
CA PRO A 189 8.72 26.98 -5.85
C PRO A 189 9.58 26.45 -4.70
N THR A 190 9.37 27.01 -3.51
CA THR A 190 10.02 26.58 -2.27
C THR A 190 8.98 26.09 -1.27
N SER A 191 9.39 25.23 -0.34
CA SER A 191 8.56 24.78 0.77
C SER A 191 9.37 24.73 2.05
N SER A 192 8.80 25.27 3.13
CA SER A 192 9.34 25.11 4.49
C SER A 192 8.71 23.92 5.22
N GLU A 193 7.81 23.18 4.57
CA GLU A 193 7.24 21.97 5.15
C GLU A 193 8.26 20.83 5.12
N MET A 194 8.61 20.33 6.31
CA MET A 194 9.56 19.23 6.45
C MET A 194 8.88 17.91 6.09
N GLN A 195 9.04 17.48 4.83
CA GLN A 195 8.53 16.22 4.34
C GLN A 195 9.22 15.03 5.05
N ARG A 196 8.47 13.96 5.34
CA ARG A 196 9.04 12.73 5.91
C ARG A 196 9.19 11.65 4.83
N ILE A 197 10.41 11.11 4.71
CA ILE A 197 10.80 10.08 3.75
C ILE A 197 11.14 8.79 4.49
N THR A 198 10.85 7.63 3.89
CA THR A 198 11.26 6.33 4.42
C THR A 198 12.48 5.83 3.66
N LEU A 199 13.56 5.51 4.39
CA LEU A 199 14.78 4.96 3.83
C LEU A 199 14.76 3.44 3.93
N LEU A 200 15.00 2.78 2.80
CA LEU A 200 15.20 1.33 2.70
C LEU A 200 16.71 1.04 2.63
N GLY A 201 17.41 1.31 3.74
CA GLY A 201 18.85 1.03 3.88
C GLY A 201 19.82 2.08 3.34
N GLY A 202 19.34 3.16 2.70
CA GLY A 202 20.22 4.23 2.20
C GLY A 202 19.49 5.47 1.69
N LEU A 203 20.27 6.48 1.29
CA LEU A 203 19.80 7.75 0.73
C LEU A 203 20.05 7.77 -0.79
N ASP A 204 18.99 7.69 -1.60
CA ASP A 204 19.04 7.74 -3.07
C ASP A 204 18.46 9.07 -3.57
N LEU A 205 19.33 10.08 -3.65
CA LEU A 205 19.03 11.41 -4.20
C LEU A 205 19.26 11.42 -5.71
N ARG A 206 18.28 11.93 -6.47
CA ARG A 206 18.37 12.10 -7.92
C ARG A 206 17.94 13.48 -8.35
N PHE A 207 18.62 14.05 -9.33
CA PHE A 207 18.29 15.37 -9.87
C PHE A 207 17.95 15.30 -11.36
N THR A 208 16.99 16.12 -11.80
CA THR A 208 16.72 16.28 -13.25
C THR A 208 17.89 16.93 -13.98
N ILE A 209 18.70 17.71 -13.27
CA ILE A 209 19.98 18.27 -13.72
C ILE A 209 20.99 18.01 -12.61
N GLU A 210 21.99 17.17 -12.88
CA GLU A 210 22.99 16.81 -11.88
C GLU A 210 23.77 18.05 -11.38
N PRO A 211 23.92 18.23 -10.05
CA PRO A 211 24.71 19.31 -9.48
C PRO A 211 26.21 19.06 -9.66
N ASP A 212 26.97 20.15 -9.75
CA ASP A 212 28.44 20.09 -9.81
C ASP A 212 29.06 19.89 -8.42
N TYR A 213 28.30 20.19 -7.37
CA TYR A 213 28.70 20.03 -5.98
C TYR A 213 27.47 19.70 -5.13
N LEU A 214 27.57 18.65 -4.32
CA LEU A 214 26.47 18.12 -3.52
C LEU A 214 26.97 17.66 -2.16
N VAL A 215 26.50 18.31 -1.10
CA VAL A 215 26.82 18.00 0.30
C VAL A 215 25.56 17.54 1.01
N VAL A 216 25.72 16.56 1.89
CA VAL A 216 24.65 16.08 2.77
C VAL A 216 25.08 16.22 4.22
N SER A 217 24.24 16.87 5.02
CA SER A 217 24.35 16.91 6.47
C SER A 217 23.20 16.11 7.07
N ILE A 218 23.52 15.15 7.94
CA ILE A 218 22.54 14.33 8.64
C ILE A 218 22.64 14.62 10.13
N LYS A 219 21.51 14.95 10.75
CA LYS A 219 21.39 15.09 12.19
C LYS A 219 20.56 13.97 12.79
N ARG A 220 21.01 13.49 13.94
CA ARG A 220 20.30 12.52 14.79
C ARG A 220 20.08 13.17 16.15
N TYR A 221 18.83 13.30 16.57
CA TYR A 221 18.46 14.02 17.81
C TYR A 221 19.08 15.44 17.90
N GLY A 222 19.16 16.14 16.76
CA GLY A 222 19.76 17.48 16.65
C GLY A 222 21.29 17.53 16.61
N LEU A 223 21.98 16.40 16.74
CA LEU A 223 23.45 16.31 16.63
C LEU A 223 23.85 15.90 15.21
N THR A 224 24.77 16.62 14.59
CA THR A 224 25.32 16.24 13.28
C THR A 224 26.12 14.95 13.41
N VAL A 225 25.68 13.91 12.70
CA VAL A 225 26.29 12.57 12.66
C VAL A 225 26.98 12.28 11.31
N TYR A 226 26.67 13.07 10.29
CA TYR A 226 27.32 13.04 8.98
C TYR A 226 27.30 14.45 8.37
N ASP A 227 28.39 14.85 7.73
CA ASP A 227 28.51 16.14 7.03
C ASP A 227 29.67 16.03 6.03
N ASP A 228 29.37 15.61 4.80
CA ASP A 228 30.36 15.40 3.74
C ASP A 228 29.68 15.40 2.36
N LEU A 229 30.47 15.28 1.29
CA LEU A 229 30.00 15.11 -0.08
C LEU A 229 29.12 13.87 -0.22
N TYR A 230 28.04 14.00 -1.00
CA TYR A 230 27.12 12.89 -1.26
C TYR A 230 27.81 11.66 -1.88
N GLU A 231 28.87 11.85 -2.66
CA GLU A 231 29.66 10.72 -3.22
C GLU A 231 30.26 9.80 -2.15
N ASN A 232 30.45 10.32 -0.93
CA ASN A 232 30.97 9.57 0.21
C ASN A 232 29.86 8.97 1.09
N ILE A 233 28.58 9.13 0.74
CA ILE A 233 27.44 8.72 1.60
C ILE A 233 27.43 7.22 1.87
N ALA A 234 27.99 6.41 0.97
CA ALA A 234 28.12 4.97 1.14
C ALA A 234 29.00 4.57 2.35
N SER A 235 29.79 5.49 2.90
CA SER A 235 30.56 5.28 4.12
C SER A 235 29.75 5.46 5.41
N TYR A 236 28.58 6.11 5.32
CA TYR A 236 27.69 6.32 6.45
C TYR A 236 26.73 5.12 6.59
N THR A 237 26.70 4.54 7.79
CA THR A 237 25.78 3.44 8.11
C THR A 237 24.49 4.01 8.68
N PHE A 238 23.39 3.82 7.96
CA PHE A 238 22.05 4.12 8.46
C PHE A 238 21.63 3.05 9.47
N GLU A 239 21.37 3.44 10.72
CA GLU A 239 20.87 2.53 11.75
C GLU A 239 19.35 2.40 11.64
N GLU A 240 18.86 1.16 11.67
CA GLU A 240 17.44 0.85 11.56
C GLU A 240 16.62 1.43 12.72
N GLY A 241 15.43 1.95 12.40
CA GLY A 241 14.47 2.46 13.38
C GLY A 241 14.71 3.92 13.77
N GLU A 242 15.71 4.58 13.20
CA GLU A 242 16.04 5.95 13.52
C GLU A 242 15.24 6.98 12.72
N ASN A 243 15.04 8.15 13.34
CA ASN A 243 14.59 9.35 12.67
C ASN A 243 15.78 10.30 12.53
N LEU A 244 15.98 10.79 11.32
CA LEU A 244 17.09 11.64 10.92
C LEU A 244 16.52 12.93 10.33
N ASP A 245 17.20 14.06 10.58
CA ASP A 245 16.96 15.29 9.86
C ASP A 245 18.07 15.43 8.81
N VAL A 246 17.69 15.54 7.53
CA VAL A 246 18.63 15.56 6.41
C VAL A 246 18.56 16.94 5.76
N THR A 247 19.73 17.57 5.64
CA THR A 247 19.92 18.80 4.86
C THR A 247 20.81 18.47 3.66
N VAL A 248 20.35 18.84 2.47
CA VAL A 248 21.10 18.67 1.22
C VAL A 248 21.38 20.05 0.64
N THR A 249 22.64 20.34 0.35
CA THR A 249 23.06 21.57 -0.33
C THR A 249 23.62 21.20 -1.69
N ALA A 250 22.97 21.70 -2.75
CA ALA A 250 23.33 21.44 -4.14
C ALA A 250 23.74 22.73 -4.84
N LYS A 251 24.83 22.69 -5.62
CA LYS A 251 25.29 23.83 -6.43
C LYS A 251 25.49 23.41 -7.88
N TRP A 252 25.03 24.29 -8.78
CA TRP A 252 25.31 24.24 -10.20
C TRP A 252 26.17 25.47 -10.52
N TYR A 253 27.43 25.27 -10.86
CA TYR A 253 28.33 26.37 -11.17
C TYR A 253 28.00 26.97 -12.54
N GLU A 254 28.34 28.25 -12.72
CA GLU A 254 28.20 28.91 -14.01
C GLU A 254 28.93 28.10 -15.10
N ASN A 255 28.18 27.75 -16.15
CA ASN A 255 28.67 26.93 -17.25
C ASN A 255 28.04 27.43 -18.56
N GLU A 256 28.89 27.87 -19.48
CA GLU A 256 28.47 28.42 -20.78
C GLU A 256 27.60 27.45 -21.61
N ALA A 257 27.74 26.14 -21.42
CA ALA A 257 26.96 25.14 -22.13
C ALA A 257 25.55 24.92 -21.52
N ARG A 258 25.38 25.21 -20.22
CA ARG A 258 24.11 25.00 -19.50
C ARG A 258 23.18 26.21 -19.60
N GLY A 259 23.77 27.42 -19.68
CA GLY A 259 23.00 28.67 -19.72
C GLY A 259 22.19 28.91 -18.45
N ALA A 260 22.49 28.23 -17.34
CA ALA A 260 21.90 28.46 -16.03
C ALA A 260 22.80 27.92 -14.92
N PHE A 261 22.67 28.49 -13.73
CA PHE A 261 23.44 28.15 -12.54
C PHE A 261 22.67 28.55 -11.29
N GLY A 262 23.08 28.03 -10.14
CA GLY A 262 22.40 28.34 -8.90
C GLY A 262 22.81 27.46 -7.75
N GLU A 263 22.10 27.64 -6.64
CA GLU A 263 22.26 26.87 -5.41
C GLU A 263 20.89 26.61 -4.80
N ALA A 264 20.72 25.43 -4.21
CA ALA A 264 19.51 25.04 -3.52
C ALA A 264 19.84 24.31 -2.22
N THR A 265 19.03 24.57 -1.19
CA THR A 265 19.02 23.80 0.06
C THR A 265 17.70 23.06 0.16
N TYR A 266 17.76 21.79 0.52
CA TYR A 266 16.61 20.93 0.77
C TYR A 266 16.68 20.42 2.21
N GLU A 267 15.55 20.43 2.93
CA GLU A 267 15.46 19.89 4.28
C GLU A 267 14.28 18.92 4.37
N PHE A 268 14.53 17.71 4.87
CA PHE A 268 13.51 16.69 5.07
C PHE A 268 13.85 15.79 6.25
N ALA A 269 12.81 15.20 6.84
CA ALA A 269 12.97 14.15 7.84
C ALA A 269 13.04 12.79 7.14
N ALA A 270 13.87 11.89 7.65
CA ALA A 270 14.01 10.54 7.13
C ALA A 270 13.81 9.51 8.25
N TYR A 271 13.02 8.47 8.02
CA TYR A 271 12.88 7.32 8.89
C TYR A 271 13.58 6.13 8.27
N VAL A 272 14.60 5.59 8.93
CA VAL A 272 15.29 4.37 8.48
C VAL A 272 14.40 3.19 8.83
N GLN A 273 13.73 2.61 7.84
CA GLN A 273 12.84 1.48 8.09
C GLN A 273 13.68 0.25 8.46
N PRO A 274 13.41 -0.41 9.60
CA PRO A 274 14.04 -1.67 9.91
C PRO A 274 13.70 -2.76 8.88
N ALA A 275 14.68 -3.60 8.53
CA ALA A 275 14.43 -4.73 7.65
C ALA A 275 13.50 -5.76 8.32
N PRO A 276 12.65 -6.44 7.54
CA PRO A 276 11.86 -7.54 8.06
C PRO A 276 12.78 -8.67 8.51
N VAL A 277 12.54 -9.18 9.72
CA VAL A 277 13.29 -10.29 10.32
C VAL A 277 12.34 -11.36 10.82
N PHE A 278 12.71 -12.61 10.66
CA PHE A 278 11.96 -13.80 11.02
C PHE A 278 12.77 -14.70 11.96
N TYR A 279 12.08 -15.31 12.92
CA TYR A 279 12.66 -16.23 13.88
C TYR A 279 11.63 -17.29 14.30
N LEU A 280 12.13 -18.43 14.77
CA LEU A 280 11.29 -19.53 15.25
C LEU A 280 10.94 -19.34 16.73
N GLY A 281 9.73 -19.76 17.10
CA GLY A 281 9.33 -19.90 18.51
C GLY A 281 10.14 -20.97 19.25
N GLU A 282 10.55 -22.01 18.52
CA GLU A 282 11.41 -23.10 18.98
C GLU A 282 12.36 -23.51 17.87
N THR A 283 13.60 -23.86 18.20
CA THR A 283 14.61 -24.27 17.20
C THR A 283 14.62 -25.77 16.93
N SER A 284 13.87 -26.55 17.71
CA SER A 284 13.77 -28.01 17.59
C SER A 284 12.36 -28.46 17.93
N ILE A 285 11.78 -29.35 17.12
CA ILE A 285 10.49 -30.00 17.39
C ILE A 285 10.54 -31.46 16.97
N GLN A 286 9.53 -32.24 17.32
CA GLN A 286 9.37 -33.61 16.83
C GLN A 286 8.35 -33.71 15.67
N PRO A 287 8.42 -34.76 14.83
CA PRO A 287 7.39 -35.03 13.84
C PRO A 287 5.99 -35.09 14.45
N GLY A 288 5.04 -34.44 13.79
CA GLY A 288 3.68 -34.25 14.25
C GLY A 288 3.47 -33.02 15.12
N GLU A 289 4.49 -32.22 15.42
CA GLU A 289 4.33 -30.92 16.08
C GLU A 289 4.30 -29.78 15.04
N PHE A 290 4.16 -28.55 15.50
CA PHE A 290 4.29 -27.36 14.67
C PHE A 290 5.21 -26.35 15.32
N VAL A 291 5.84 -25.50 14.50
CA VAL A 291 6.62 -24.35 14.97
C VAL A 291 5.89 -23.06 14.63
N VAL A 292 6.06 -22.04 15.46
CA VAL A 292 5.63 -20.67 15.14
C VAL A 292 6.78 -19.95 14.45
N ILE A 293 6.53 -19.38 13.27
CA ILE A 293 7.42 -18.38 12.68
C ILE A 293 6.90 -17.01 13.09
N THR A 294 7.75 -16.21 13.71
CA THR A 294 7.46 -14.82 14.08
C THR A 294 8.28 -13.89 13.19
N GLY A 295 7.60 -13.00 12.48
CA GLY A 295 8.16 -11.90 11.70
C GLY A 295 7.98 -10.57 12.42
N LYS A 296 9.02 -9.74 12.42
CA LYS A 296 9.04 -8.38 12.96
C LYS A 296 9.42 -7.40 11.84
N ASN A 297 8.95 -6.16 11.94
CA ASN A 297 9.17 -5.10 10.93
C ASN A 297 8.62 -5.42 9.53
N VAL A 298 7.70 -6.37 9.43
CA VAL A 298 7.01 -6.69 8.18
C VAL A 298 5.90 -5.67 7.96
N THR A 299 6.06 -4.77 7.00
CA THR A 299 5.05 -3.75 6.69
C THR A 299 3.88 -4.30 5.91
N ASP A 300 4.14 -5.12 4.90
CA ASP A 300 3.13 -5.73 4.02
C ASP A 300 3.27 -7.27 3.97
N ILE A 301 2.27 -7.96 4.53
CA ILE A 301 2.21 -9.43 4.58
C ILE A 301 2.04 -10.03 3.18
N SER A 302 1.44 -9.30 2.23
CA SER A 302 1.21 -9.79 0.87
C SER A 302 2.50 -9.98 0.07
N GLN A 303 3.60 -9.36 0.51
CA GLN A 303 4.93 -9.51 -0.07
C GLN A 303 5.71 -10.68 0.52
N ILE A 304 5.15 -11.42 1.50
CA ILE A 304 5.83 -12.59 2.06
C ILE A 304 5.74 -13.75 1.08
N THR A 305 6.89 -14.33 0.75
CA THR A 305 6.98 -15.64 0.10
C THR A 305 7.74 -16.60 0.99
N PHE A 306 7.41 -17.89 0.90
CA PHE A 306 7.98 -18.94 1.74
C PHE A 306 8.27 -20.18 0.90
N THR A 307 9.47 -20.75 1.09
CA THR A 307 9.83 -22.08 0.61
C THR A 307 10.53 -22.87 1.72
N SER A 308 10.54 -24.20 1.60
CA SER A 308 11.25 -25.07 2.54
C SER A 308 12.09 -26.11 1.81
N GLU A 309 13.22 -26.46 2.40
CA GLU A 309 14.07 -27.59 1.98
C GLU A 309 14.36 -28.49 3.20
N PRO A 310 13.93 -29.76 3.22
CA PRO A 310 13.06 -30.41 2.24
C PRO A 310 11.66 -29.75 2.12
N GLU A 311 10.93 -30.07 1.05
CA GLU A 311 9.57 -29.54 0.87
C GLU A 311 8.59 -30.09 1.93
N ILE A 312 7.82 -29.20 2.57
CA ILE A 312 6.74 -29.58 3.51
C ILE A 312 5.38 -29.78 2.81
N GLY A 313 5.29 -29.50 1.50
CA GLY A 313 4.11 -29.77 0.67
C GLY A 313 2.97 -28.73 0.74
N TYR A 314 3.19 -27.58 1.40
CA TYR A 314 2.24 -26.46 1.43
C TYR A 314 2.97 -25.13 1.71
N THR A 315 2.29 -24.02 1.48
CA THR A 315 2.78 -22.67 1.86
C THR A 315 2.07 -22.21 3.13
N PRO A 316 2.79 -21.94 4.23
CA PRO A 316 2.19 -21.39 5.45
C PRO A 316 1.54 -20.05 5.20
N LYS A 317 0.41 -19.82 5.86
CA LYS A 317 -0.24 -18.51 5.88
C LYS A 317 0.27 -17.69 7.05
N PHE A 318 0.59 -16.42 6.78
CA PHE A 318 1.03 -15.44 7.76
C PHE A 318 -0.13 -14.52 8.15
N TYR A 319 -0.21 -14.19 9.43
CA TYR A 319 -1.27 -13.38 10.05
C TYR A 319 -0.68 -12.23 10.83
N ARG A 320 -1.36 -11.07 10.84
CA ARG A 320 -0.98 -9.95 11.71
C ARG A 320 -1.37 -10.27 13.16
N ASP A 321 -0.45 -10.09 14.09
CA ASP A 321 -0.65 -10.25 15.55
C ASP A 321 0.06 -9.10 16.29
N GLY A 322 -0.63 -7.97 16.43
CA GLY A 322 -0.03 -6.73 16.94
C GLY A 322 1.09 -6.22 16.02
N ASP A 323 2.26 -5.96 16.60
CA ASP A 323 3.46 -5.52 15.87
C ASP A 323 4.18 -6.65 15.12
N TYR A 324 3.67 -7.88 15.25
CA TYR A 324 4.26 -9.08 14.68
C TYR A 324 3.42 -9.63 13.54
N VAL A 325 4.07 -10.49 12.76
CA VAL A 325 3.44 -11.35 11.76
C VAL A 325 3.74 -12.79 12.12
N ARG A 326 2.74 -13.67 12.15
CA ARG A 326 2.92 -15.05 12.62
C ARG A 326 2.40 -16.09 11.66
N ALA A 327 3.09 -17.21 11.54
CA ALA A 327 2.62 -18.40 10.84
C ALA A 327 2.80 -19.64 11.72
N LEU A 328 1.79 -20.51 11.74
CA LEU A 328 1.90 -21.83 12.35
C LEU A 328 2.28 -22.84 11.25
N VAL A 329 3.42 -23.53 11.44
CA VAL A 329 4.01 -24.43 10.45
C VAL A 329 4.05 -25.86 11.01
N PRO A 330 3.01 -26.67 10.77
CA PRO A 330 3.02 -28.09 11.15
C PRO A 330 4.00 -28.90 10.30
N ILE A 331 4.72 -29.80 10.97
CA ILE A 331 5.55 -30.84 10.35
C ILE A 331 4.81 -32.16 10.50
N SER A 332 4.17 -32.61 9.42
CA SER A 332 3.36 -33.84 9.43
C SER A 332 4.21 -35.07 9.72
N VAL A 333 3.60 -36.06 10.40
CA VAL A 333 4.19 -37.40 10.62
C VAL A 333 4.31 -38.24 9.34
N ASP A 334 3.74 -37.77 8.24
CA ASP A 334 3.78 -38.42 6.93
C ASP A 334 4.86 -37.82 6.01
N LEU A 335 5.55 -36.76 6.46
CA LEU A 335 6.72 -36.23 5.75
C LEU A 335 7.90 -37.21 5.85
N PRO A 336 8.82 -37.22 4.87
CA PRO A 336 10.02 -38.04 4.93
C PRO A 336 10.86 -37.75 6.18
N ASP A 337 11.48 -38.79 6.73
CA ASP A 337 12.40 -38.64 7.86
C ASP A 337 13.59 -37.74 7.48
N THR A 338 13.75 -36.64 8.20
CA THR A 338 14.87 -35.69 8.08
C THR A 338 15.31 -35.23 9.46
N SER A 339 16.56 -34.79 9.61
CA SER A 339 17.07 -34.20 10.84
C SER A 339 16.80 -32.69 10.94
N SER A 340 16.41 -32.04 9.84
CA SER A 340 16.13 -30.60 9.83
C SER A 340 15.35 -30.15 8.60
N TYR A 341 14.73 -28.96 8.71
CA TYR A 341 14.21 -28.17 7.61
C TYR A 341 14.90 -26.80 7.56
N SER A 342 15.08 -26.29 6.35
CA SER A 342 15.52 -24.93 6.08
C SER A 342 14.35 -24.16 5.48
N PHE A 343 13.89 -23.11 6.15
CA PHE A 343 12.81 -22.24 5.67
C PHE A 343 13.40 -20.97 5.10
N THR A 344 13.11 -20.69 3.83
CA THR A 344 13.52 -19.44 3.17
C THR A 344 12.31 -18.54 3.02
N ILE A 345 12.41 -17.34 3.59
CA ILE A 345 11.35 -16.35 3.66
C ILE A 345 11.86 -15.09 2.97
N ASN A 346 11.12 -14.58 1.98
CA ASN A 346 11.37 -13.24 1.43
C ASN A 346 10.22 -12.31 1.82
N ALA A 347 10.55 -11.11 2.28
CA ALA A 347 9.58 -10.06 2.57
C ALA A 347 10.15 -8.72 2.10
N GLY A 348 9.44 -8.02 1.22
CA GLY A 348 9.85 -6.70 0.73
C GLY A 348 11.24 -6.68 0.09
N GLY A 349 11.65 -7.78 -0.58
CA GLY A 349 12.95 -7.91 -1.24
C GLY A 349 14.07 -8.44 -0.34
N VAL A 350 13.87 -8.51 0.98
CA VAL A 350 14.84 -9.11 1.92
C VAL A 350 14.57 -10.60 2.05
N THR A 351 15.58 -11.43 1.79
CA THR A 351 15.52 -12.90 1.95
C THR A 351 16.26 -13.33 3.21
N GLN A 352 15.62 -14.14 4.04
CA GLN A 352 16.21 -14.78 5.21
C GLN A 352 15.98 -16.30 5.16
N THR A 353 16.98 -17.06 5.59
CA THR A 353 16.86 -18.50 5.77
C THR A 353 16.99 -18.83 7.27
N ILE A 354 16.02 -19.56 7.81
CA ILE A 354 16.00 -20.03 9.21
C ILE A 354 15.92 -21.56 9.24
N SER A 355 16.60 -22.20 10.18
CA SER A 355 16.67 -23.66 10.27
C SER A 355 15.93 -24.19 11.49
N LEU A 356 15.14 -25.24 11.28
CA LEU A 356 14.41 -26.00 12.30
C LEU A 356 15.01 -27.40 12.41
N ALA A 357 15.46 -27.78 13.61
CA ALA A 357 15.87 -29.16 13.89
C ALA A 357 14.65 -30.06 14.11
N ILE A 358 14.76 -31.32 13.65
CA ILE A 358 13.74 -32.35 13.85
C ILE A 358 14.31 -33.45 14.74
N GLU A 359 13.75 -33.56 15.93
CA GLU A 359 14.09 -34.60 16.88
C GLU A 359 13.44 -35.94 16.49
N PRO A 360 14.21 -37.04 16.41
CA PRO A 360 13.67 -38.34 16.09
C PRO A 360 12.57 -38.77 17.05
N LYS A 361 11.44 -39.25 16.53
CA LYS A 361 10.32 -39.77 17.32
C LYS A 361 9.89 -41.14 16.86
N THR A 362 9.87 -42.10 17.77
CA THR A 362 9.36 -43.44 17.51
C THR A 362 7.88 -43.54 17.89
N PHE A 363 7.02 -43.81 16.91
CA PHE A 363 5.60 -44.05 17.16
C PHE A 363 5.35 -45.53 17.48
N ARG A 364 4.70 -45.78 18.62
CA ARG A 364 4.35 -47.14 19.06
C ARG A 364 3.24 -47.72 18.18
N SER A 365 3.19 -49.05 18.10
CA SER A 365 2.05 -49.80 17.56
C SER A 365 1.17 -50.32 18.69
N LYS A 366 -0.15 -50.38 18.44
CA LYS A 366 -1.13 -50.98 19.34
C LYS A 366 -2.16 -51.76 18.53
N ASP A 367 -2.43 -52.99 18.95
CA ASP A 367 -3.53 -53.78 18.39
C ASP A 367 -4.85 -53.28 18.99
N VAL A 368 -5.82 -53.04 18.11
CA VAL A 368 -7.18 -52.63 18.47
C VAL A 368 -8.13 -53.69 17.94
N ASN A 369 -8.74 -54.43 18.86
CA ASN A 369 -9.74 -55.44 18.52
C ASN A 369 -11.09 -54.74 18.29
N VAL A 370 -11.60 -54.82 17.08
CA VAL A 370 -12.89 -54.25 16.66
C VAL A 370 -13.64 -55.29 15.87
N SER A 371 -14.96 -55.36 16.03
CA SER A 371 -15.75 -56.35 15.29
C SER A 371 -15.69 -56.07 13.78
N THR A 372 -15.69 -57.13 12.96
CA THR A 372 -15.66 -56.99 11.49
C THR A 372 -16.85 -56.17 10.97
N GLN A 373 -18.00 -56.28 11.63
CA GLN A 373 -19.21 -55.55 11.27
C GLN A 373 -19.08 -54.03 11.54
N GLU A 374 -18.48 -53.63 12.67
CA GLU A 374 -18.22 -52.21 12.96
C GLU A 374 -17.20 -51.63 12.00
N MET A 375 -16.12 -52.35 11.70
CA MET A 375 -15.13 -51.89 10.72
C MET A 375 -15.76 -51.67 9.33
N ALA A 376 -16.51 -52.65 8.83
CA ALA A 376 -17.13 -52.59 7.52
C ALA A 376 -18.21 -51.49 7.38
N SER A 377 -18.77 -51.02 8.49
CA SER A 377 -19.81 -49.99 8.49
C SER A 377 -19.31 -48.59 8.87
N LYS A 378 -18.23 -48.48 9.64
CA LYS A 378 -17.78 -47.20 10.22
C LYS A 378 -16.37 -46.79 9.83
N PHE A 379 -15.53 -47.71 9.34
CA PHE A 379 -14.13 -47.44 8.99
C PHE A 379 -13.82 -47.96 7.58
N THR A 380 -14.39 -47.29 6.58
CA THR A 380 -14.22 -47.58 5.16
C THR A 380 -13.64 -46.39 4.41
N ALA A 381 -13.15 -46.60 3.17
CA ALA A 381 -12.69 -45.52 2.30
C ALA A 381 -13.76 -44.43 2.10
N GLU A 382 -15.02 -44.82 1.93
CA GLU A 382 -16.15 -43.89 1.78
C GLU A 382 -16.35 -43.03 3.03
N THR A 383 -16.24 -43.61 4.22
CA THR A 383 -16.38 -42.83 5.48
C THR A 383 -15.20 -41.90 5.73
N LEU A 384 -13.99 -42.28 5.29
CA LEU A 384 -12.80 -41.40 5.34
C LEU A 384 -12.93 -40.24 4.36
N GLU A 385 -13.48 -40.50 3.17
CA GLU A 385 -13.80 -39.48 2.18
C GLU A 385 -14.93 -38.56 2.66
N GLU A 386 -15.97 -39.10 3.33
CA GLU A 386 -17.01 -38.31 3.99
C GLU A 386 -16.42 -37.33 5.00
N PHE A 387 -15.57 -37.82 5.91
CA PHE A 387 -14.91 -36.97 6.89
C PHE A 387 -14.08 -35.88 6.20
N SER A 388 -13.29 -36.25 5.19
CA SER A 388 -12.45 -35.29 4.46
C SER A 388 -13.29 -34.24 3.73
N ARG A 389 -14.40 -34.64 3.10
CA ARG A 389 -15.31 -33.75 2.37
C ARG A 389 -16.10 -32.83 3.28
N VAL A 390 -16.54 -33.31 4.46
CA VAL A 390 -17.39 -32.53 5.37
C VAL A 390 -16.55 -31.73 6.37
N ALA A 391 -15.62 -32.36 7.08
CA ALA A 391 -14.80 -31.69 8.10
C ALA A 391 -13.61 -30.93 7.49
N GLY A 392 -13.02 -31.43 6.38
CA GLY A 392 -11.84 -30.83 5.76
C GLY A 392 -11.95 -29.33 5.46
N PRO A 393 -13.06 -28.84 4.83
CA PRO A 393 -13.25 -27.42 4.62
C PRO A 393 -13.22 -26.58 5.90
N TYR A 394 -13.77 -27.10 7.01
CA TYR A 394 -13.69 -26.43 8.32
C TYR A 394 -12.29 -26.50 8.91
N LEU A 395 -11.56 -27.59 8.70
CA LEU A 395 -10.19 -27.76 9.19
C LEU A 395 -9.16 -26.92 8.40
N THR A 396 -9.45 -26.60 7.14
CA THR A 396 -8.68 -25.68 6.30
C THR A 396 -9.18 -24.23 6.41
N ALA A 397 -10.37 -24.01 6.97
CA ALA A 397 -10.97 -22.67 7.07
C ALA A 397 -10.02 -21.69 7.76
N ASP A 398 -10.00 -20.49 7.24
CA ASP A 398 -9.11 -19.45 7.71
C ASP A 398 -9.67 -18.73 8.94
N GLY A 399 -8.78 -18.23 9.78
CA GLY A 399 -9.13 -17.49 10.99
C GLY A 399 -8.07 -16.44 11.31
N GLU A 400 -8.32 -15.18 10.94
CA GLU A 400 -7.36 -14.07 11.14
C GLU A 400 -7.24 -13.60 12.58
N VAL A 401 -8.13 -14.04 13.48
CA VAL A 401 -8.16 -13.61 14.88
C VAL A 401 -7.60 -14.72 15.75
N ARG A 402 -6.58 -14.42 16.55
CA ARG A 402 -6.07 -15.31 17.59
C ARG A 402 -7.02 -15.32 18.79
N TYR A 403 -7.72 -16.42 19.03
CA TYR A 403 -8.59 -16.59 20.19
C TYR A 403 -7.89 -17.23 21.39
N TRP A 404 -6.93 -18.14 21.17
CA TRP A 404 -6.32 -18.90 22.26
C TRP A 404 -5.40 -18.06 23.14
N GLU A 405 -5.35 -18.42 24.41
CA GLU A 405 -4.43 -17.87 25.40
C GLU A 405 -3.89 -18.98 26.29
N GLY A 406 -2.65 -18.84 26.75
CA GLY A 406 -2.01 -19.77 27.68
C GLY A 406 -1.97 -21.22 27.19
N LYS A 407 -2.14 -22.15 28.13
CA LYS A 407 -2.09 -23.60 27.88
C LYS A 407 -3.44 -24.11 27.40
N PHE A 408 -3.41 -25.12 26.53
CA PHE A 408 -4.59 -25.89 26.19
C PHE A 408 -4.88 -26.90 27.30
N ILE A 409 -6.14 -27.28 27.46
CA ILE A 409 -6.54 -28.41 28.32
C ILE A 409 -6.89 -29.63 27.46
N GLU A 410 -6.89 -30.82 28.09
CA GLU A 410 -7.12 -32.09 27.41
C GLU A 410 -8.58 -32.33 26.95
N GLY A 411 -9.49 -31.40 27.27
CA GLY A 411 -10.89 -31.42 26.83
C GLY A 411 -11.82 -32.31 27.67
N VAL A 412 -11.30 -33.04 28.66
CA VAL A 412 -12.10 -33.84 29.63
C VAL A 412 -11.30 -34.04 30.91
N ALA A 413 -11.92 -34.24 32.08
CA ALA A 413 -11.21 -34.32 33.37
C ALA A 413 -10.83 -35.75 33.81
N ASN A 414 -11.79 -36.67 33.88
CA ASN A 414 -11.62 -38.04 34.41
C ASN A 414 -11.32 -39.02 33.27
N ARG A 415 -10.04 -39.19 32.93
CA ARG A 415 -9.66 -39.86 31.67
C ARG A 415 -8.46 -40.77 31.79
N TYR A 416 -8.41 -41.77 30.92
CA TYR A 416 -7.23 -42.59 30.68
C TYR A 416 -6.92 -42.65 29.18
N ILE A 417 -5.69 -42.28 28.79
CA ILE A 417 -5.25 -42.34 27.39
C ILE A 417 -5.14 -43.80 26.97
N THR A 418 -5.99 -44.21 26.03
CA THR A 418 -5.93 -45.54 25.43
C THR A 418 -5.01 -45.58 24.23
N ALA A 419 -4.92 -44.49 23.46
CA ALA A 419 -4.00 -44.35 22.36
C ALA A 419 -3.73 -42.86 22.12
N GLY A 420 -2.44 -42.50 22.17
CA GLY A 420 -1.98 -41.15 21.87
C GLY A 420 -1.87 -40.85 20.39
N PHE A 421 -1.49 -39.62 20.09
CA PHE A 421 -1.24 -39.14 18.74
C PHE A 421 -0.14 -39.96 18.03
N GLY A 422 -0.35 -40.24 16.76
CA GLY A 422 0.59 -40.90 15.87
C GLY A 422 0.82 -42.40 16.12
N ILE A 423 0.23 -42.97 17.18
CA ILE A 423 0.26 -44.43 17.42
C ILE A 423 -0.34 -45.16 16.21
N TYR A 424 0.37 -46.18 15.73
CA TYR A 424 -0.14 -47.08 14.70
C TYR A 424 -1.14 -48.05 15.32
N ARG A 425 -2.36 -48.07 14.79
CA ARG A 425 -3.41 -48.98 15.18
C ARG A 425 -3.53 -50.09 14.16
N LYS A 426 -3.34 -51.32 14.62
CA LYS A 426 -3.62 -52.51 13.82
C LYS A 426 -4.99 -53.02 14.19
N LEU A 427 -5.91 -53.02 13.22
CA LEU A 427 -7.26 -53.51 13.42
C LEU A 427 -7.27 -55.04 13.28
N THR A 428 -7.51 -55.76 14.39
CA THR A 428 -7.43 -57.22 14.46
C THR A 428 -8.82 -57.86 14.52
N GLY A 429 -9.48 -58.01 13.36
CA GLY A 429 -10.72 -58.81 13.20
C GLY A 429 -10.47 -60.14 12.48
N THR A 430 -11.42 -61.08 12.52
CA THR A 430 -11.32 -62.45 11.91
C THR A 430 -11.13 -62.44 10.38
N TYR A 431 -11.23 -61.27 9.73
CA TYR A 431 -10.92 -61.00 8.32
C TYR A 431 -10.11 -59.69 8.11
N GLY A 432 -9.49 -59.14 9.17
CA GLY A 432 -8.81 -57.84 9.10
C GLY A 432 -7.66 -57.83 8.09
N SER A 433 -7.55 -56.76 7.32
CA SER A 433 -6.44 -56.54 6.37
C SER A 433 -5.08 -56.39 7.04
N GLY A 434 -5.04 -56.24 8.38
CA GLY A 434 -3.81 -55.99 9.14
C GLY A 434 -3.19 -54.61 8.91
N GLU A 435 -3.83 -53.77 8.08
CA GLU A 435 -3.30 -52.47 7.67
C GLU A 435 -3.25 -51.50 8.86
N PRO A 436 -2.06 -51.00 9.23
CA PRO A 436 -1.93 -50.04 10.30
C PRO A 436 -2.42 -48.66 9.85
N TYR A 437 -3.24 -47.99 10.67
CA TYR A 437 -3.54 -46.57 10.49
C TYR A 437 -3.01 -45.74 11.67
N ARG A 438 -2.63 -44.49 11.44
CA ARG A 438 -2.14 -43.60 12.51
C ARG A 438 -3.31 -42.93 13.23
N ASN A 439 -3.23 -42.84 14.56
CA ASN A 439 -4.18 -42.07 15.33
C ASN A 439 -3.95 -40.55 15.15
N PRO A 440 -4.89 -39.78 14.58
CA PRO A 440 -4.71 -38.34 14.33
C PRO A 440 -4.93 -37.47 15.59
N GLY A 441 -5.14 -38.06 16.76
CA GLY A 441 -5.38 -37.35 18.01
C GLY A 441 -5.12 -38.22 19.23
N VAL A 442 -5.80 -37.92 20.32
CA VAL A 442 -5.68 -38.64 21.60
C VAL A 442 -7.03 -39.21 21.97
N ASP A 443 -7.06 -40.51 22.24
CA ASP A 443 -8.27 -41.24 22.59
C ASP A 443 -8.26 -41.59 24.06
N TYR A 444 -9.36 -41.25 24.72
CA TYR A 444 -9.57 -41.44 26.13
C TYR A 444 -10.70 -42.44 26.37
N ILE A 445 -10.53 -43.29 27.37
CA ILE A 445 -11.66 -43.90 28.07
C ILE A 445 -12.10 -42.93 29.16
N VAL A 446 -13.40 -42.72 29.24
CA VAL A 446 -14.05 -41.83 30.20
C VAL A 446 -15.36 -42.45 30.70
N ASN A 447 -15.99 -41.84 31.70
CA ASN A 447 -17.28 -42.30 32.18
C ASN A 447 -18.42 -41.75 31.31
N ALA A 448 -19.53 -42.47 31.28
CA ALA A 448 -20.75 -42.02 30.63
C ALA A 448 -21.20 -40.66 31.19
N GLY A 449 -21.47 -39.69 30.31
CA GLY A 449 -21.94 -38.36 30.70
C GLY A 449 -20.85 -37.43 31.26
N ASP A 450 -19.57 -37.84 31.25
CA ASP A 450 -18.46 -36.91 31.54
C ASP A 450 -18.54 -35.71 30.58
N LYS A 451 -18.23 -34.52 31.10
CA LYS A 451 -18.30 -33.29 30.31
C LYS A 451 -17.17 -33.22 29.29
N ALA A 452 -17.53 -32.95 28.04
CA ALA A 452 -16.59 -32.49 27.02
C ALA A 452 -16.41 -30.97 27.18
N LEU A 453 -15.16 -30.53 27.27
CA LEU A 453 -14.78 -29.15 27.56
C LEU A 453 -14.00 -28.55 26.39
N ALA A 454 -14.22 -27.27 26.10
CA ALA A 454 -13.41 -26.54 25.14
C ALA A 454 -11.94 -26.47 25.61
N ALA A 455 -11.02 -26.94 24.78
CA ALA A 455 -9.60 -27.05 25.09
C ALA A 455 -8.91 -25.69 25.21
N ASN A 456 -9.42 -24.68 24.51
CA ASN A 456 -9.04 -23.28 24.67
C ASN A 456 -10.18 -22.38 24.18
N ASN A 457 -10.02 -21.06 24.35
CA ASN A 457 -10.88 -20.04 23.77
C ASN A 457 -11.00 -20.22 22.25
N GLY A 458 -12.18 -20.02 21.69
CA GLY A 458 -12.38 -20.11 20.25
C GLY A 458 -13.82 -19.94 19.81
N LYS A 459 -14.04 -20.11 18.51
CA LYS A 459 -15.35 -20.04 17.87
C LYS A 459 -15.77 -21.43 17.38
N VAL A 460 -16.97 -21.87 17.72
CA VAL A 460 -17.52 -23.11 17.18
C VAL A 460 -17.82 -22.92 15.70
N ILE A 461 -17.15 -23.70 14.83
CA ILE A 461 -17.30 -23.60 13.36
C ILE A 461 -18.06 -24.78 12.77
N TYR A 462 -18.15 -25.90 13.49
CA TYR A 462 -18.89 -27.08 13.05
C TYR A 462 -19.55 -27.79 14.22
N VAL A 463 -20.79 -28.22 14.01
CA VAL A 463 -21.55 -29.13 14.86
C VAL A 463 -22.29 -30.08 13.94
N GLY A 464 -22.10 -31.38 14.09
CA GLY A 464 -22.81 -32.37 13.28
C GLY A 464 -22.42 -33.81 13.60
N ASP A 465 -23.17 -34.76 13.04
CA ASP A 465 -22.89 -36.19 13.11
C ASP A 465 -22.12 -36.64 11.87
N LEU A 466 -21.05 -37.42 12.07
CA LEU A 466 -20.21 -37.99 11.01
C LEU A 466 -20.04 -39.48 11.27
N THR A 467 -19.96 -40.29 10.20
CA THR A 467 -19.88 -41.75 10.39
C THR A 467 -18.67 -42.17 11.24
N LEU A 468 -17.51 -41.56 10.99
CA LEU A 468 -16.27 -41.87 11.72
C LEU A 468 -16.23 -41.29 13.12
N THR A 469 -16.50 -40.00 13.28
CA THR A 469 -16.29 -39.28 14.54
C THR A 469 -17.56 -39.10 15.38
N GLY A 470 -18.71 -39.57 14.89
CA GLY A 470 -20.01 -39.43 15.55
C GLY A 470 -20.41 -37.96 15.67
N ASN A 471 -21.12 -37.65 16.75
CA ASN A 471 -21.39 -36.28 17.15
C ASN A 471 -20.07 -35.55 17.37
N THR A 472 -19.84 -34.55 16.53
CA THR A 472 -18.56 -33.86 16.36
C THR A 472 -18.73 -32.36 16.52
N VAL A 473 -17.84 -31.76 17.30
CA VAL A 473 -17.69 -30.30 17.40
C VAL A 473 -16.30 -29.93 16.87
N ILE A 474 -16.20 -28.86 16.08
CA ILE A 474 -14.92 -28.26 15.69
C ILE A 474 -14.90 -26.80 16.17
N ILE A 475 -13.82 -26.43 16.86
CA ILE A 475 -13.59 -25.08 17.36
C ILE A 475 -12.38 -24.51 16.62
N ASP A 476 -12.59 -23.34 16.01
CA ASP A 476 -11.51 -22.52 15.48
C ASP A 476 -10.89 -21.69 16.60
N HIS A 477 -9.60 -21.87 16.79
CA HIS A 477 -8.81 -21.04 17.69
C HIS A 477 -8.21 -19.85 16.92
N GLY A 478 -8.10 -19.93 15.59
CA GLY A 478 -7.51 -18.91 14.71
C GLY A 478 -6.11 -19.28 14.22
N PHE A 479 -5.52 -18.46 13.36
CA PHE A 479 -4.27 -18.71 12.59
C PHE A 479 -4.17 -20.13 12.02
N GLY A 480 -5.30 -20.72 11.63
CA GLY A 480 -5.37 -22.10 11.13
C GLY A 480 -5.45 -23.19 12.19
N LEU A 481 -5.32 -22.88 13.49
CA LEU A 481 -5.38 -23.82 14.61
C LEU A 481 -6.81 -24.20 14.99
N LYS A 482 -7.11 -25.49 15.02
CA LYS A 482 -8.45 -26.02 15.33
C LYS A 482 -8.39 -27.23 16.24
N SER A 483 -9.37 -27.33 17.12
CA SER A 483 -9.63 -28.56 17.89
C SER A 483 -10.90 -29.25 17.41
N LEU A 484 -10.87 -30.58 17.40
CA LEU A 484 -12.01 -31.43 17.07
C LEU A 484 -12.29 -32.38 18.23
N TYR A 485 -13.57 -32.46 18.60
CA TYR A 485 -14.11 -33.25 19.70
C TYR A 485 -15.05 -34.28 19.11
N ALA A 486 -14.70 -35.56 19.24
CA ALA A 486 -15.43 -36.67 18.64
C ALA A 486 -16.07 -37.57 19.70
N TYR A 487 -16.99 -38.41 19.24
CA TYR A 487 -17.72 -39.43 19.98
C TYR A 487 -18.66 -38.86 21.07
N LEU A 488 -19.14 -37.63 20.88
CA LEU A 488 -20.00 -36.97 21.85
C LEU A 488 -21.36 -37.68 21.98
N GLY A 489 -21.96 -37.60 23.15
CA GLY A 489 -23.31 -38.07 23.42
C GLY A 489 -24.32 -36.97 23.06
N GLU A 490 -24.27 -35.88 23.79
CA GLU A 490 -25.06 -34.67 23.54
C GLU A 490 -24.13 -33.49 23.23
N ILE A 491 -24.58 -32.57 22.38
CA ILE A 491 -23.86 -31.34 22.03
C ILE A 491 -24.63 -30.17 22.64
N GLU A 492 -23.93 -29.32 23.40
CA GLU A 492 -24.52 -28.19 24.14
C GLU A 492 -24.20 -26.83 23.52
N VAL A 493 -23.49 -26.80 22.40
CA VAL A 493 -23.11 -25.59 21.65
C VAL A 493 -23.64 -25.62 20.22
N LYS A 494 -23.71 -24.46 19.58
CA LYS A 494 -24.09 -24.30 18.17
C LYS A 494 -22.99 -23.57 17.40
N VAL A 495 -23.01 -23.75 16.06
CA VAL A 495 -22.13 -23.01 15.16
C VAL A 495 -22.27 -21.51 15.39
N GLY A 496 -21.14 -20.82 15.53
CA GLY A 496 -21.03 -19.40 15.80
C GLY A 496 -20.84 -19.03 17.27
N ASP A 497 -21.05 -19.95 18.21
CA ASP A 497 -20.82 -19.69 19.63
C ASP A 497 -19.34 -19.42 19.90
N MET A 498 -19.09 -18.41 20.75
CA MET A 498 -17.78 -18.16 21.33
C MET A 498 -17.68 -18.91 22.65
N VAL A 499 -16.62 -19.69 22.81
CA VAL A 499 -16.36 -20.48 24.02
C VAL A 499 -15.03 -20.09 24.64
N LYS A 500 -14.92 -20.27 25.95
CA LYS A 500 -13.69 -20.09 26.71
C LYS A 500 -13.11 -21.45 27.11
N THR A 501 -11.82 -21.46 27.43
CA THR A 501 -11.14 -22.64 27.97
C THR A 501 -11.92 -23.22 29.17
N GLY A 502 -12.29 -24.49 29.08
CA GLY A 502 -13.04 -25.18 30.13
C GLY A 502 -14.57 -25.06 30.06
N ASP A 503 -15.12 -24.30 29.11
CA ASP A 503 -16.58 -24.27 28.90
C ASP A 503 -17.08 -25.66 28.46
N THR A 504 -18.25 -26.06 28.95
CA THR A 504 -18.88 -27.31 28.55
C THR A 504 -19.43 -27.17 27.13
N ILE A 505 -19.00 -28.05 26.23
CA ILE A 505 -19.45 -28.08 24.83
C ILE A 505 -20.41 -29.25 24.56
N GLY A 506 -20.55 -30.15 25.52
CA GLY A 506 -21.40 -31.32 25.44
C GLY A 506 -21.02 -32.37 26.47
N THR A 507 -21.54 -33.57 26.28
CA THR A 507 -21.23 -34.75 27.08
C THR A 507 -20.55 -35.82 26.22
N VAL A 508 -19.71 -36.64 26.83
CA VAL A 508 -19.10 -37.78 26.15
C VAL A 508 -20.12 -38.91 25.99
N GLY A 509 -20.07 -39.60 24.86
CA GLY A 509 -20.96 -40.71 24.53
C GLY A 509 -20.24 -41.88 23.85
N THR A 510 -20.98 -42.56 22.98
CA THR A 510 -20.55 -43.77 22.26
C THR A 510 -20.85 -43.65 20.76
N THR A 511 -20.97 -42.42 20.23
CA THR A 511 -21.28 -42.19 18.81
C THR A 511 -20.02 -42.37 17.96
N GLY A 512 -20.18 -42.66 16.66
CA GLY A 512 -19.06 -42.84 15.74
C GLY A 512 -18.32 -44.18 15.89
N PHE A 513 -17.05 -44.21 15.49
CA PHE A 513 -16.18 -45.39 15.52
C PHE A 513 -15.42 -45.48 16.85
N THR A 514 -16.11 -45.91 17.90
CA THR A 514 -15.55 -46.11 19.26
C THR A 514 -15.93 -47.48 19.83
N ALA A 515 -15.03 -48.08 20.61
CA ALA A 515 -15.25 -49.39 21.25
C ALA A 515 -16.05 -49.32 22.57
N GLY A 516 -16.52 -48.12 22.97
CA GLY A 516 -17.25 -47.86 24.21
C GLY A 516 -17.39 -46.37 24.51
N TYR A 517 -17.62 -46.02 25.78
CA TYR A 517 -17.61 -44.61 26.23
C TYR A 517 -16.21 -44.04 26.06
N GLY A 518 -16.05 -43.29 24.98
CA GLY A 518 -14.76 -42.83 24.50
C GLY A 518 -14.85 -41.37 24.12
N PHE A 519 -13.75 -40.66 24.31
CA PHE A 519 -13.60 -39.27 23.86
C PHE A 519 -12.35 -39.21 23.01
N GLN A 520 -12.44 -38.59 21.84
CA GLN A 520 -11.25 -38.32 21.03
C GLN A 520 -11.10 -36.82 20.83
N TYR A 521 -9.92 -36.35 21.21
CA TYR A 521 -9.49 -34.98 20.99
C TYR A 521 -8.46 -34.96 19.88
N ARG A 522 -8.69 -34.14 18.86
CA ARG A 522 -7.72 -33.91 17.78
C ARG A 522 -7.40 -32.44 17.72
N LEU A 523 -6.16 -32.14 17.36
CA LEU A 523 -5.70 -30.79 17.10
C LEU A 523 -5.15 -30.73 15.68
N TYR A 524 -5.43 -29.64 14.98
CA TYR A 524 -5.05 -29.42 13.59
C TYR A 524 -4.46 -28.04 13.41
N VAL A 525 -3.48 -27.92 12.53
CA VAL A 525 -3.07 -26.65 11.95
C VAL A 525 -3.22 -26.76 10.44
N ASN A 526 -4.06 -25.92 9.83
CA ASN A 526 -4.33 -25.93 8.38
C ASN A 526 -4.67 -27.33 7.83
N ASN A 527 -5.56 -28.04 8.51
CA ASN A 527 -5.97 -29.43 8.21
C ASN A 527 -4.87 -30.51 8.35
N ILE A 528 -3.69 -30.18 8.89
CA ILE A 528 -2.66 -31.16 9.25
C ILE A 528 -2.81 -31.52 10.72
N PRO A 529 -3.05 -32.81 11.07
CA PRO A 529 -3.11 -33.26 12.46
C PRO A 529 -1.80 -32.99 13.20
N VAL A 530 -1.89 -32.46 14.42
CA VAL A 530 -0.74 -32.18 15.27
C VAL A 530 -0.88 -32.76 16.67
N CYS A 531 0.25 -33.08 17.28
CA CYS A 531 0.38 -33.60 18.62
C CYS A 531 0.05 -32.50 19.65
N PRO A 532 -0.91 -32.72 20.57
CA PRO A 532 -1.35 -31.67 21.48
C PRO A 532 -0.54 -31.57 22.79
N TYR A 533 0.38 -32.51 23.05
CA TYR A 533 1.03 -32.64 24.36
C TYR A 533 1.84 -31.41 24.79
N SER A 534 2.63 -30.82 23.88
CA SER A 534 3.41 -29.61 24.18
C SER A 534 2.52 -28.43 24.56
N LEU A 535 1.34 -28.30 23.95
CA LEU A 535 0.39 -27.23 24.24
C LEU A 535 -0.29 -27.38 25.60
N TRP A 536 -0.40 -28.61 26.13
CA TRP A 536 -0.92 -28.85 27.47
C TRP A 536 0.12 -28.55 28.55
N GLU A 537 1.39 -28.86 28.27
CA GLU A 537 2.47 -28.69 29.23
C GLU A 537 3.00 -27.24 29.25
N GLN A 538 3.15 -26.64 28.08
CA GLN A 538 3.92 -25.40 27.87
C GLN A 538 3.08 -24.30 27.22
N GLY A 539 2.05 -24.67 26.47
CA GLY A 539 1.30 -23.73 25.62
C GLY A 539 1.96 -23.58 24.25
N ILE A 540 1.56 -22.55 23.50
CA ILE A 540 2.18 -22.26 22.19
C ILE A 540 3.38 -21.33 22.45
N PRO A 541 4.60 -21.71 22.03
CA PRO A 541 5.81 -20.90 22.25
C PRO A 541 5.77 -19.66 21.33
N MET A 542 5.23 -18.57 21.87
CA MET A 542 5.16 -17.28 21.20
C MET A 542 6.39 -16.47 21.62
N THR A 543 7.28 -16.23 20.67
CA THR A 543 8.40 -15.30 20.86
C THR A 543 7.92 -13.87 20.57
N GLU A 544 8.33 -12.93 21.42
CA GLU A 544 8.13 -11.48 21.28
C GLU A 544 9.45 -10.82 20.88
#